data_AF-A0AAD5WFY3-F1
#
_entry.id   AF-A0AAD5WFY3-F1
#
_cell.length_a   1.000
_cell.length_b   1.000
_cell.length_c   1.000
_cell.angle_alpha   90.00
_cell.angle_beta   90.00
_cell.angle_gamma   90.00
#
_symmetry.space_group_name_H-M   'P 1'
#
loop_
_entity.id
_entity.type
_entity.pdbx_description
1 polymer ?
#
loop_
_entity_poly.entity_id
_entity_poly.type
_entity_poly.pdbx_seq_one_letter_code
_entity_poly.pdbx_strand_id
1 'polypeptide(L)' 'MQTVTHVLEQQGHSAGLPDSEISMILNQLTVQVTYDPLECKTVTVKADYDV' A
#
# COMPACT_ATOMS: atom_id res chain seq x y z
N MET A 1 -4.07 -15.24 -4.25
CA MET A 1 -4.40 -13.91 -3.71
C MET A 1 -4.87 -13.04 -4.85
N GLN A 2 -6.08 -12.48 -4.78
CA GLN A 2 -6.50 -11.42 -5.70
C GLN A 2 -5.82 -10.13 -5.23
N THR A 3 -5.05 -9.48 -6.11
CA THR A 3 -4.41 -8.20 -5.83
C THR A 3 -5.50 -7.12 -5.72
N VAL A 4 -5.37 -6.18 -4.78
CA VAL A 4 -6.31 -5.05 -4.60
C VAL A 4 -6.61 -4.33 -5.91
N THR A 5 -5.60 -4.23 -6.80
CA THR A 5 -5.75 -3.68 -8.15
C THR A 5 -6.77 -4.42 -9.01
N HIS A 6 -6.82 -5.75 -8.94
CA HIS A 6 -7.75 -6.57 -9.71
C HIS A 6 -9.21 -6.38 -9.28
N VAL A 7 -9.44 -6.21 -7.97
CA VAL A 7 -10.78 -5.92 -7.44
C VAL A 7 -11.24 -4.52 -7.89
N LEU A 8 -10.34 -3.55 -7.90
CA LEU A 8 -10.63 -2.18 -8.33
C LEU A 8 -10.89 -2.09 -9.84
N GLU A 9 -10.14 -2.84 -10.67
CA GLU A 9 -10.42 -2.96 -12.10
C GLU A 9 -11.83 -3.50 -12.33
N GLN A 10 -12.17 -4.62 -11.69
CA GLN A 10 -13.48 -5.25 -11.84
C GLN A 10 -14.63 -4.34 -11.40
N GLN A 11 -14.46 -3.64 -10.28
CA GLN A 11 -15.45 -2.69 -9.78
C GLN A 11 -15.58 -1.47 -10.69
N GLY A 12 -14.47 -0.95 -11.22
CA GLY A 12 -14.49 0.19 -12.13
C GLY A 12 -15.22 -0.12 -13.42
N HIS A 13 -14.96 -1.28 -14.02
CA HIS A 13 -15.71 -1.74 -15.19
C HIS A 13 -17.19 -1.93 -14.88
N SER A 14 -17.52 -2.48 -13.70
CA SER A 14 -18.92 -2.69 -13.29
C SER A 14 -19.67 -1.38 -13.03
N ALA A 15 -18.95 -0.31 -12.68
CA ALA A 15 -19.47 1.04 -12.54
C ALA A 15 -19.57 1.80 -13.88
N GLY A 16 -19.12 1.20 -14.99
CA GLY A 16 -19.10 1.83 -16.31
C GLY A 16 -17.99 2.87 -16.49
N LEU A 17 -16.95 2.83 -15.64
CA LEU A 17 -15.81 3.71 -15.80
C LEU A 17 -15.02 3.31 -17.05
N PRO A 18 -14.55 4.28 -17.85
CA PRO A 18 -13.66 4.00 -18.97
C PRO A 18 -12.29 3.53 -18.47
N ASP A 19 -11.64 2.65 -19.25
CA ASP A 19 -10.36 2.04 -18.90
C ASP A 19 -9.27 3.07 -18.56
N SER A 20 -9.31 4.26 -19.17
CA SER A 20 -8.40 5.36 -18.88
C SER A 20 -8.54 5.91 -17.46
N GLU A 21 -9.77 5.98 -16.93
CA GLU A 21 -10.02 6.44 -15.56
C GLU A 21 -9.63 5.36 -14.54
N ILE A 22 -9.93 4.09 -14.84
CA ILE A 22 -9.50 2.95 -14.02
C ILE A 22 -7.96 2.92 -13.94
N SER A 23 -7.26 3.04 -15.07
CA SER A 23 -5.80 3.07 -15.12
C SER A 23 -5.22 4.24 -14.32
N MET A 24 -5.83 5.42 -14.37
CA MET A 24 -5.41 6.59 -13.58
C MET A 24 -5.52 6.34 -12.07
N ILE A 25 -6.64 5.77 -11.62
CA ILE A 25 -6.86 5.44 -10.21
C ILE A 25 -5.83 4.40 -9.72
N LEU A 26 -5.60 3.35 -10.50
CA LEU A 26 -4.63 2.31 -10.17
C LEU A 26 -3.20 2.87 -10.09
N ASN A 27 -2.80 3.71 -11.04
CA ASN A 27 -1.49 4.34 -11.04
C ASN A 27 -1.26 5.22 -9.80
N GLN A 28 -2.27 5.97 -9.36
CA GLN A 28 -2.19 6.78 -8.13
C GLN A 28 -2.02 5.91 -6.88
N LEU A 29 -2.73 4.78 -6.80
CA LEU A 29 -2.61 3.84 -5.69
C LEU A 29 -1.25 3.15 -5.67
N THR A 30 -0.73 2.74 -6.83
CA THR A 30 0.62 2.17 -6.92
C THR A 30 1.67 3.15 -6.41
N VAL A 31 1.59 4.43 -6.77
CA VAL A 31 2.51 5.47 -6.28
C VAL A 31 2.43 5.63 -4.75
N GLN A 32 1.22 5.64 -4.17
CA GLN A 32 1.06 5.74 -2.71
C GLN A 32 1.63 4.53 -1.96
N VAL A 33 1.51 3.32 -2.52
CA VAL A 33 2.02 2.10 -1.88
C VAL A 33 3.55 1.98 -1.97
N THR A 34 4.19 2.63 -2.93
CA THR A 34 5.63 2.49 -3.17
C THR A 34 6.49 3.37 -2.26
N TYR A 35 5.89 4.26 -1.45
CA TYR A 35 6.64 5.21 -0.63
C TYR A 35 6.22 5.17 0.83
N ASP A 36 6.67 4.15 1.54
CA ASP A 36 6.71 4.17 3.01
C ASP A 36 8.11 3.70 3.46
N PRO A 37 9.05 4.63 3.74
CA PRO A 37 10.39 4.26 4.15
C PRO A 37 10.36 3.60 5.55
N LEU A 38 10.95 2.41 5.66
CA LEU A 38 11.11 1.73 6.93
C LEU A 38 11.89 2.61 7.92
N GLU A 39 11.27 3.00 9.03
CA GLU A 39 11.95 3.74 10.09
C GLU A 39 12.83 2.80 10.92
N CYS A 40 14.14 3.07 10.95
CA CYS A 40 15.04 2.40 11.88
C CYS A 40 14.79 2.91 13.31
N LYS A 41 14.19 2.07 14.15
CA LYS A 41 14.04 2.37 15.59
C LYS A 41 15.20 1.76 16.38
N THR A 42 16.05 2.61 16.95
CA THR A 42 17.09 2.17 17.89
C THR A 42 16.45 1.82 19.23
N VAL A 43 16.39 0.53 19.57
CA VAL A 43 15.92 0.05 20.88
C VAL A 43 17.12 -0.10 21.80
N THR A 44 17.22 0.76 22.81
CA THR A 44 18.23 0.60 23.87
C THR A 44 17.66 -0.32 24.93
N VAL A 45 18.13 -1.56 24.97
CA VAL A 45 17.81 -2.51 26.04
C VAL A 45 18.69 -2.17 27.23
N LYS A 46 18.14 -1.55 28.28
CA LYS A 46 18.81 -1.49 29.57
C LYS A 46 18.72 -2.88 30.19
N ALA A 47 19.88 -3.53 30.34
CA ALA A 47 19.97 -4.73 31.17
C ALA A 47 19.94 -4.29 32.63
N ASP A 48 18.83 -4.57 33.30
CA ASP A 48 18.71 -4.41 34.75
C ASP A 48 19.40 -5.62 35.39
N TYR A 49 20.72 -5.51 35.57
CA TYR A 49 21.45 -6.43 36.44
C TYR A 49 21.55 -5.78 37.82
N ASP A 50 20.60 -6.16 38.68
CA ASP A 50 20.65 -5.93 40.12
C ASP A 50 21.79 -6.80 40.69
N VAL A 51 22.81 -6.17 41.29
CA VAL A 51 23.97 -6.81 41.92
C VAL A 51 23.87 -6.68 43.43
#